data_AF-A0A183BXU1-F1
#
_entry.id   AF-A0A183BXU1-F1
#
_cell.length_a   1.000
_cell.length_b   1.000
_cell.length_c   1.000
_cell.angle_alpha   90.00
_cell.angle_beta   90.00
_cell.angle_gamma   90.00
#
_symmetry.space_group_name_H-M   'P 1'
#
loop_
_entity.id
_entity.type
_entity.pdbx_description
1 polymer ?
#
loop_
_entity_poly.entity_id
_entity_poly.type
_entity_poly.pdbx_seq_one_letter_code
_entity_poly.pdbx_strand_id
1 'polypeptide(L)'
;MINLAVPETIDERALNTNNLNTYTRLENLTLALNSARAIGCAIVNIDADDLAKGKPHLVLGLLWQIIRIGLFREIDLVHVPGLFRLLKDGETLDDLRRISPEQILMRWVNYHMEKAGVSRRLSNFTTDVTDSEIYTYLVHQIAPRAAAVSLNPLSVRGDVPRADAMLREADKIGCREFVTADDVARGHYKLNLA
;
A
#
# COMPACT_ATOMS: atom_id res chain seq x y z
N MET A 1 -15.45 2.90 0.23
CA MET A 1 -14.04 3.03 0.69
C MET A 1 -13.84 2.46 2.08
N ILE A 2 -14.49 2.98 3.13
CA ILE A 2 -14.29 2.46 4.52
C ILE A 2 -14.59 0.95 4.60
N ASN A 3 -15.76 0.51 4.10
CA ASN A 3 -16.11 -0.92 4.04
C ASN A 3 -15.19 -1.76 3.12
N LEU A 4 -14.49 -1.14 2.17
CA LEU A 4 -13.50 -1.87 1.36
C LEU A 4 -12.21 -2.10 2.17
N ALA A 5 -11.79 -1.09 2.94
CA ALA A 5 -10.63 -1.20 3.82
C ALA A 5 -10.90 -2.14 5.01
N VAL A 6 -12.07 -2.07 5.62
CA VAL A 6 -12.52 -2.94 6.72
C VAL A 6 -14.01 -3.27 6.54
N PRO A 7 -14.35 -4.48 6.06
CA PRO A 7 -15.71 -4.94 5.87
C PRO A 7 -16.59 -4.74 7.09
N GLU A 8 -17.89 -4.53 6.87
CA GLU A 8 -18.90 -4.40 7.92
C GLU A 8 -18.67 -3.25 8.92
N THR A 9 -17.83 -2.26 8.60
CA THR A 9 -17.61 -1.09 9.47
C THR A 9 -18.82 -0.15 9.48
N ILE A 10 -19.41 0.08 8.31
CA ILE A 10 -20.60 0.91 8.13
C ILE A 10 -21.74 0.01 7.65
N ASP A 11 -22.83 -0.02 8.39
CA ASP A 11 -24.09 -0.55 7.88
C ASP A 11 -24.62 0.40 6.78
N GLU A 12 -24.64 -0.07 5.53
CA GLU A 12 -25.03 0.75 4.39
C GLU A 12 -26.48 1.24 4.47
N ARG A 13 -27.32 0.62 5.29
CA ARG A 13 -28.71 1.07 5.55
C ARG A 13 -28.75 2.39 6.32
N ALA A 14 -27.69 2.74 7.04
CA ALA A 14 -27.56 4.01 7.74
C ALA A 14 -27.15 5.16 6.81
N LEU A 15 -26.78 4.88 5.56
CA LEU A 15 -26.40 5.91 4.59
C LEU A 15 -27.63 6.52 3.93
N ASN A 16 -27.71 7.84 3.96
CA ASN A 16 -28.65 8.57 3.12
C ASN A 16 -28.17 8.48 1.67
N THR A 17 -28.97 7.92 0.76
CA THR A 17 -28.59 7.74 -0.67
C THR A 17 -29.51 8.47 -1.64
N ASN A 18 -30.72 8.83 -1.21
CA ASN A 18 -31.74 9.46 -2.06
C ASN A 18 -31.99 10.92 -1.65
N ASN A 19 -32.17 11.81 -2.64
CA ASN A 19 -32.59 13.21 -2.44
C ASN A 19 -31.80 13.98 -1.36
N LEU A 20 -30.47 13.93 -1.47
CA LEU A 20 -29.54 14.50 -0.49
C LEU A 20 -29.64 16.03 -0.34
N ASN A 21 -30.14 16.46 0.81
CA ASN A 21 -30.11 17.85 1.28
C ASN A 21 -28.85 18.12 2.14
N THR A 22 -28.66 19.37 2.55
CA THR A 22 -27.49 19.78 3.36
C THR A 22 -27.35 18.97 4.65
N TYR A 23 -28.46 18.67 5.33
CA TYR A 23 -28.46 17.94 6.60
C TYR A 23 -28.08 16.46 6.43
N THR A 24 -28.73 15.76 5.50
CA THR A 24 -28.45 14.34 5.19
C THR A 24 -27.04 14.12 4.66
N ARG A 25 -26.46 15.10 3.92
CA ARG A 25 -25.03 15.08 3.56
C ARG A 25 -24.15 15.19 4.80
N LEU A 26 -24.46 16.10 5.71
CA LEU A 26 -23.70 16.28 6.96
C LEU A 26 -23.77 15.02 7.84
N GLU A 27 -24.93 14.35 7.91
CA GLU A 27 -25.09 13.06 8.60
C GLU A 27 -24.17 11.99 7.99
N ASN A 28 -24.17 11.84 6.66
CA ASN A 28 -23.29 10.89 5.98
C ASN A 28 -21.80 11.18 6.23
N LEU A 29 -21.40 12.45 6.19
CA LEU A 29 -20.01 12.87 6.45
C LEU A 29 -19.61 12.61 7.90
N THR A 30 -20.52 12.87 8.84
CA THR A 30 -20.30 12.58 10.27
C THR A 30 -20.16 11.08 10.51
N LEU A 31 -21.03 10.27 9.90
CA LEU A 31 -20.95 8.81 9.95
C LEU A 31 -19.62 8.32 9.37
N ALA A 32 -19.21 8.84 8.22
CA ALA A 32 -17.94 8.48 7.58
C ALA A 32 -16.73 8.82 8.48
N LEU A 33 -16.69 10.02 9.09
CA LEU A 33 -15.60 10.42 9.99
C LEU A 33 -15.52 9.54 11.24
N ASN A 34 -16.65 9.26 11.89
CA ASN A 34 -16.69 8.41 13.08
C ASN A 34 -16.27 6.97 12.75
N SER A 35 -16.72 6.45 11.62
CA SER A 35 -16.37 5.11 11.15
C SER A 35 -14.89 5.01 10.79
N ALA A 36 -14.34 6.05 10.13
CA ALA A 36 -12.91 6.11 9.83
C ALA A 36 -12.04 6.16 11.11
N ARG A 37 -12.48 6.89 12.16
CA ARG A 37 -11.80 6.85 13.48
C ARG A 37 -11.84 5.45 14.10
N ALA A 38 -12.98 4.76 14.00
CA ALA A 38 -13.14 3.42 14.58
C ALA A 38 -12.19 2.38 13.98
N ILE A 39 -11.82 2.53 12.69
CA ILE A 39 -10.84 1.65 12.03
C ILE A 39 -9.38 2.10 12.21
N GLY A 40 -9.14 3.17 12.98
CA GLY A 40 -7.79 3.63 13.32
C GLY A 40 -7.24 4.80 12.49
N CYS A 41 -8.08 5.52 11.72
CA CYS A 41 -7.63 6.77 11.11
C CYS A 41 -7.39 7.84 12.19
N ALA A 42 -6.22 8.46 12.18
CA ALA A 42 -5.87 9.61 13.00
C ALA A 42 -6.48 10.89 12.40
N ILE A 43 -7.75 11.12 12.72
CA ILE A 43 -8.55 12.25 12.27
C ILE A 43 -8.58 13.30 13.38
N VAL A 44 -7.48 14.05 13.51
CA VAL A 44 -7.36 15.18 14.44
C VAL A 44 -7.74 16.45 13.68
N ASN A 45 -8.68 17.24 14.22
CA ASN A 45 -9.12 18.53 13.66
C ASN A 45 -9.75 18.47 12.25
N ILE A 46 -10.42 17.38 11.88
CA ILE A 46 -11.27 17.33 10.68
C ILE A 46 -12.72 17.15 11.14
N ASP A 47 -13.58 18.06 10.74
CA ASP A 47 -15.02 17.99 10.94
C ASP A 47 -15.77 17.70 9.63
N ALA A 48 -17.07 17.47 9.75
CA ALA A 48 -17.91 17.16 8.59
C ALA A 48 -18.02 18.37 7.64
N ASP A 49 -17.92 19.60 8.15
CA ASP A 49 -17.96 20.83 7.34
C ASP A 49 -16.72 20.98 6.46
N ASP A 50 -15.54 20.61 6.95
CA ASP A 50 -14.29 20.60 6.21
C ASP A 50 -14.32 19.64 5.02
N LEU A 51 -14.92 18.46 5.22
CA LEU A 51 -15.17 17.52 4.14
C LEU A 51 -16.26 18.01 3.19
N ALA A 52 -17.32 18.63 3.70
CA ALA A 52 -18.38 19.21 2.88
C ALA A 52 -17.85 20.33 1.96
N LYS A 53 -16.89 21.12 2.44
CA LYS A 53 -16.17 22.14 1.66
C LYS A 53 -15.11 21.57 0.71
N GLY A 54 -14.82 20.27 0.78
CA GLY A 54 -13.90 19.59 -0.12
C GLY A 54 -12.45 20.05 0.01
N LYS A 55 -11.98 20.42 1.22
CA LYS A 55 -10.60 20.87 1.45
C LYS A 55 -9.60 19.80 0.96
N PRO A 56 -8.82 20.04 -0.12
CA PRO A 56 -8.11 18.96 -0.83
C PRO A 56 -7.13 18.17 0.05
N HIS A 57 -6.34 18.85 0.87
CA HIS A 57 -5.35 18.21 1.74
C HIS A 57 -6.00 17.33 2.83
N LEU A 58 -7.19 17.67 3.32
CA LEU A 58 -7.92 16.88 4.31
C LEU A 58 -8.57 15.66 3.68
N VAL A 59 -9.21 15.84 2.53
CA VAL A 59 -9.84 14.74 1.78
C VAL A 59 -8.77 13.71 1.34
N LEU A 60 -7.66 14.17 0.76
CA LEU A 60 -6.56 13.29 0.36
C LEU A 60 -5.87 12.63 1.56
N GLY A 61 -5.72 13.36 2.67
CA GLY A 61 -5.17 12.82 3.91
C GLY A 61 -6.03 11.69 4.48
N LEU A 62 -7.35 11.88 4.54
CA LEU A 62 -8.30 10.86 5.00
C LEU A 62 -8.33 9.66 4.06
N LEU A 63 -8.41 9.90 2.75
CA LEU A 63 -8.44 8.84 1.74
C LEU A 63 -7.19 7.95 1.83
N TRP A 64 -6.00 8.57 1.94
CA TRP A 64 -4.74 7.84 2.12
C TRP A 64 -4.75 6.95 3.37
N GLN A 65 -5.24 7.46 4.51
CA GLN A 65 -5.30 6.66 5.73
C GLN A 65 -6.22 5.44 5.59
N ILE A 66 -7.37 5.59 4.94
CA ILE A 66 -8.29 4.48 4.67
C ILE A 66 -7.64 3.44 3.74
N ILE A 67 -6.97 3.89 2.67
CA ILE A 67 -6.23 3.00 1.75
C ILE A 67 -5.13 2.24 2.50
N ARG A 68 -4.31 2.94 3.29
CA ARG A 68 -3.22 2.33 4.07
C ARG A 68 -3.72 1.25 5.02
N ILE A 69 -4.85 1.48 5.70
CA ILE A 69 -5.48 0.47 6.57
C ILE A 69 -5.88 -0.76 5.76
N GLY A 70 -6.54 -0.57 4.62
CA GLY A 70 -6.96 -1.67 3.75
C GLY A 70 -5.79 -2.51 3.24
N LEU A 71 -4.73 -1.86 2.75
CA LEU A 71 -3.53 -2.52 2.23
C LEU A 71 -2.80 -3.34 3.31
N PHE A 72 -2.75 -2.83 4.54
CA PHE A 72 -1.98 -3.46 5.62
C PHE A 72 -2.77 -4.47 6.44
N ARG A 73 -4.11 -4.48 6.35
CA ARG A 73 -4.98 -5.38 7.10
C ARG A 73 -4.60 -6.85 6.93
N GLU A 74 -4.23 -7.24 5.72
CA GLU A 74 -3.94 -8.63 5.37
C GLU A 74 -2.47 -9.02 5.61
N ILE A 75 -1.61 -8.07 6.01
CA ILE A 75 -0.20 -8.33 6.31
C ILE A 75 -0.07 -8.76 7.77
N ASP A 76 -0.59 -9.95 8.07
CA ASP A 76 -0.44 -10.59 9.38
C ASP A 76 -0.28 -12.12 9.27
N LEU A 77 0.06 -12.77 10.39
CA LEU A 77 0.27 -14.23 10.43
C LEU A 77 -1.03 -15.05 10.29
N VAL A 78 -2.20 -14.42 10.42
CA VAL A 78 -3.51 -15.10 10.29
C VAL A 78 -3.86 -15.24 8.82
N HIS A 79 -3.76 -14.14 8.07
CA HIS A 79 -4.05 -14.07 6.64
C HIS A 79 -2.90 -14.60 5.79
N VAL A 80 -1.66 -14.35 6.20
CA VAL A 80 -0.45 -14.82 5.51
C VAL A 80 0.43 -15.63 6.49
N PRO A 81 0.09 -16.90 6.76
CA PRO A 81 0.87 -17.75 7.67
C PRO A 81 2.35 -17.81 7.27
N GLY A 82 2.66 -17.74 5.96
CA GLY A 82 4.02 -17.76 5.44
C GLY A 82 4.96 -16.67 5.94
N LEU A 83 4.46 -15.60 6.59
CA LEU A 83 5.28 -14.55 7.21
C LEU A 83 6.22 -15.07 8.29
N PHE A 84 5.97 -16.25 8.90
CA PHE A 84 6.91 -16.86 9.86
C PHE A 84 8.32 -17.05 9.27
N ARG A 85 8.45 -17.14 7.93
CA ARG A 85 9.75 -17.28 7.25
C ARG A 85 10.61 -16.02 7.30
N LEU A 86 10.04 -14.89 7.75
CA LEU A 86 10.73 -13.62 7.91
C LEU A 86 11.36 -13.45 9.30
N LEU A 87 11.19 -14.44 10.18
CA LEU A 87 11.88 -14.46 11.47
C LEU A 87 13.39 -14.53 11.26
N LYS A 88 14.11 -13.66 11.97
CA LYS A 88 15.57 -13.72 12.06
C LYS A 88 16.00 -14.68 13.16
N ASP A 89 17.27 -15.08 13.15
CA ASP A 89 17.84 -15.93 14.18
C ASP A 89 17.61 -15.34 15.58
N GLY A 90 16.95 -16.10 16.45
CA GLY A 90 16.62 -15.70 17.82
C GLY A 90 15.33 -14.88 17.98
N GLU A 91 14.62 -14.51 16.90
CA GLU A 91 13.31 -13.88 16.99
C GLU A 91 12.18 -14.91 17.16
N THR A 92 11.17 -14.53 17.95
CA THR A 92 9.94 -15.32 18.14
C THR A 92 8.79 -14.79 17.26
N LEU A 93 7.72 -15.56 17.13
CA LEU A 93 6.48 -15.09 16.49
C LEU A 93 5.89 -13.87 17.20
N ASP A 94 6.09 -13.72 18.50
CA ASP A 94 5.61 -12.54 19.24
C ASP A 94 6.39 -11.29 18.86
N ASP A 95 7.70 -11.42 18.63
CA ASP A 95 8.53 -10.31 18.14
C ASP A 95 8.05 -9.86 16.76
N LEU A 96 7.74 -10.79 15.85
CA LEU A 96 7.21 -10.47 14.52
C LEU A 96 5.87 -9.72 14.60
N ARG A 97 4.99 -10.07 15.54
CA ARG A 97 3.68 -9.40 15.74
C ARG A 97 3.81 -7.95 16.24
N ARG A 98 4.94 -7.59 16.86
CA ARG A 98 5.20 -6.22 17.34
C ARG A 98 5.73 -5.30 16.25
N ILE A 99 6.08 -5.84 15.09
CA ILE A 99 6.62 -5.09 13.96
C ILE A 99 5.47 -4.51 13.14
N SER A 100 5.61 -3.27 12.69
CA SER A 100 4.58 -2.66 11.85
C SER A 100 4.47 -3.36 10.48
N PRO A 101 3.28 -3.38 9.85
CA PRO A 101 3.09 -4.01 8.53
C PRO A 101 4.08 -3.51 7.46
N GLU A 102 4.40 -2.22 7.47
CA GLU A 102 5.38 -1.61 6.58
C GLU A 102 6.81 -2.16 6.79
N GLN A 103 7.21 -2.38 8.04
CA GLN A 103 8.49 -3.01 8.37
C GLN A 103 8.50 -4.50 8.03
N ILE A 104 7.37 -5.20 8.17
CA ILE A 104 7.21 -6.58 7.69
C ILE A 104 7.38 -6.63 6.18
N LEU A 105 6.78 -5.68 5.43
CA LEU A 105 6.92 -5.60 3.98
C LEU A 105 8.37 -5.37 3.56
N MET A 106 9.10 -4.46 4.22
CA MET A 106 10.53 -4.27 3.95
C MET A 106 11.37 -5.52 4.25
N ARG A 107 11.08 -6.23 5.35
CA ARG A 107 11.72 -7.52 5.64
C ARG A 107 11.40 -8.55 4.55
N TRP A 108 10.16 -8.60 4.08
CA TRP A 108 9.74 -9.50 3.01
C TRP A 108 10.44 -9.23 1.68
N VAL A 109 10.56 -7.96 1.28
CA VAL A 109 11.34 -7.57 0.09
C VAL A 109 12.78 -8.05 0.26
N ASN A 110 13.41 -7.73 1.38
CA ASN A 110 14.81 -8.11 1.64
C ASN A 110 15.05 -9.62 1.67
N TYR A 111 14.10 -10.40 2.19
CA TYR A 111 14.14 -11.86 2.15
C TYR A 111 14.18 -12.39 0.71
N HIS A 112 13.39 -11.81 -0.21
CA HIS A 112 13.41 -12.19 -1.61
C HIS A 112 14.66 -11.72 -2.34
N MET A 113 15.15 -10.52 -2.02
CA MET A 113 16.43 -10.01 -2.56
C MET A 113 17.59 -10.93 -2.20
N GLU A 114 17.64 -11.42 -0.95
CA GLU A 114 18.63 -12.38 -0.51
C GLU A 114 18.53 -13.72 -1.25
N LYS A 115 17.30 -14.24 -1.42
CA LYS A 115 17.06 -15.46 -2.19
C LYS A 115 17.43 -15.34 -3.67
N ALA A 116 17.35 -14.14 -4.24
CA ALA A 116 17.80 -13.84 -5.59
C ALA A 116 19.33 -13.66 -5.68
N GLY A 117 20.06 -13.76 -4.57
CA GLY A 117 21.52 -13.54 -4.53
C GLY A 117 21.93 -12.09 -4.69
N VAL A 118 21.01 -11.14 -4.52
CA VAL A 118 21.27 -9.71 -4.65
C VAL A 118 21.74 -9.17 -3.30
N SER A 119 22.82 -8.38 -3.27
CA SER A 119 23.37 -7.80 -2.04
C SER A 119 22.64 -6.54 -1.58
N ARG A 120 22.00 -5.82 -2.50
CA ARG A 120 21.23 -4.60 -2.21
C ARG A 120 20.06 -4.91 -1.27
N ARG A 121 19.80 -3.99 -0.33
CA ARG A 121 18.71 -4.10 0.65
C ARG A 121 17.87 -2.83 0.63
N LEU A 122 16.56 -3.01 0.77
CA LEU A 122 15.57 -1.97 0.93
C LEU A 122 15.53 -1.50 2.38
N SER A 123 15.68 -0.20 2.61
CA SER A 123 15.53 0.46 3.91
C SER A 123 14.38 1.47 3.95
N ASN A 124 13.87 1.89 2.78
CA ASN A 124 12.76 2.83 2.62
C ASN A 124 12.08 2.65 1.25
N PHE A 125 10.83 3.10 1.10
CA PHE A 125 10.09 3.11 -0.18
C PHE A 125 10.21 4.45 -0.93
N THR A 126 11.31 5.18 -0.72
CA THR A 126 11.57 6.46 -1.38
C THR A 126 12.81 6.38 -2.25
N THR A 127 14.00 6.64 -1.70
CA THR A 127 15.26 6.72 -2.45
C THR A 127 15.75 5.36 -2.92
N ASP A 128 15.47 4.29 -2.18
CA ASP A 128 16.05 2.98 -2.47
C ASP A 128 15.41 2.30 -3.69
N VAL A 129 14.23 2.77 -4.11
CA VAL A 129 13.42 2.18 -5.18
C VAL A 129 13.41 2.99 -6.48
N THR A 130 13.98 4.21 -6.49
CA THR A 130 13.85 5.15 -7.62
C THR A 130 14.42 4.62 -8.93
N ASP A 131 15.49 3.85 -8.86
CA ASP A 131 16.13 3.24 -10.03
C ASP A 131 15.51 1.90 -10.44
N SER A 132 14.39 1.50 -9.83
CA SER A 132 13.62 0.29 -10.13
C SER A 132 14.38 -1.04 -10.08
N GLU A 133 15.61 -1.09 -9.58
CA GLU A 133 16.39 -2.33 -9.54
C GLU A 133 15.80 -3.32 -8.53
N ILE A 134 15.50 -2.84 -7.32
CA ILE A 134 14.87 -3.66 -6.27
C ILE A 134 13.54 -4.22 -6.77
N TYR A 135 12.68 -3.38 -7.37
CA TYR A 135 11.41 -3.84 -7.92
C TYR A 135 11.60 -4.86 -9.04
N THR A 136 12.56 -4.66 -9.94
CA THR A 136 12.81 -5.60 -11.05
C THR A 136 13.20 -6.98 -10.53
N TYR A 137 14.13 -7.06 -9.56
CA TYR A 137 14.51 -8.32 -8.95
C TYR A 137 13.35 -8.96 -8.16
N LEU A 138 12.61 -8.14 -7.40
CA LEU A 138 11.48 -8.60 -6.59
C LEU A 138 10.38 -9.21 -7.47
N VAL A 139 9.92 -8.48 -8.49
CA VAL A 139 8.85 -8.92 -9.39
C VAL A 139 9.26 -10.22 -10.10
N HIS A 140 10.51 -10.31 -10.56
CA HIS A 140 11.04 -11.55 -11.15
C HIS A 140 11.05 -12.73 -10.15
N GLN A 141 11.40 -12.47 -8.88
CA GLN A 141 11.51 -13.50 -7.85
C GLN A 141 10.14 -14.04 -7.39
N ILE A 142 9.11 -13.19 -7.34
CA ILE A 142 7.77 -13.56 -6.87
C ILE A 142 6.86 -14.07 -7.98
N ALA A 143 7.17 -13.76 -9.25
CA ALA A 143 6.35 -14.14 -10.38
C ALA A 143 6.29 -15.67 -10.54
N PRO A 144 5.11 -16.24 -10.84
CA PRO A 144 5.02 -17.61 -11.30
C PRO A 144 5.87 -17.80 -12.56
N ARG A 145 6.58 -18.93 -12.68
CA ARG A 145 7.44 -19.21 -13.84
C ARG A 145 6.72 -19.09 -15.19
N ALA A 146 5.42 -19.37 -15.21
CA ALA A 146 4.59 -19.27 -16.41
C ALA A 146 4.37 -17.83 -16.90
N ALA A 147 4.52 -16.81 -16.03
CA ALA A 147 4.29 -15.42 -16.37
C ALA A 147 5.42 -14.80 -17.22
N ALA A 148 6.53 -15.50 -17.41
CA ALA A 148 7.67 -15.06 -18.23
C ALA A 148 8.16 -13.63 -17.90
N VAL A 149 8.17 -13.30 -16.61
CA VAL A 149 8.74 -12.06 -16.08
C VAL A 149 10.25 -12.11 -16.20
N SER A 150 10.85 -11.06 -16.75
CA SER A 150 12.27 -11.01 -17.10
C SER A 150 13.01 -9.90 -16.34
N LEU A 151 14.34 -10.04 -16.26
CA LEU A 151 15.23 -9.01 -15.70
C LEU A 151 15.67 -7.97 -16.75
N ASN A 152 15.04 -7.94 -17.94
CA ASN A 152 15.35 -7.00 -19.01
C ASN A 152 15.35 -5.52 -18.59
N PRO A 153 14.47 -5.04 -17.66
CA PRO A 153 14.52 -3.65 -17.23
C PRO A 153 15.89 -3.21 -16.70
N LEU A 154 16.69 -4.10 -16.10
CA LEU A 154 18.03 -3.76 -15.59
C LEU A 154 18.99 -3.26 -16.68
N SER A 155 18.77 -3.62 -17.94
CA SER A 155 19.58 -3.17 -19.07
C SER A 155 19.14 -1.80 -19.63
N VAL A 156 17.98 -1.29 -19.20
CA VAL A 156 17.42 -0.01 -19.64
C VAL A 156 18.15 1.13 -18.96
N ARG A 157 18.55 2.13 -19.75
CA ARG A 157 19.22 3.34 -19.27
C ARG A 157 18.21 4.42 -18.90
N GLY A 158 18.46 5.06 -17.76
CA GLY A 158 17.61 6.11 -17.19
C GLY A 158 16.50 5.55 -16.30
N ASP A 159 16.24 6.25 -15.20
CA ASP A 159 15.33 5.77 -14.14
C ASP A 159 13.88 5.67 -14.63
N VAL A 160 13.37 6.71 -15.29
CA VAL A 160 11.99 6.71 -15.80
C VAL A 160 11.76 5.64 -16.89
N PRO A 161 12.59 5.52 -17.94
CA PRO A 161 12.44 4.43 -18.92
C PRO A 161 12.55 3.04 -18.30
N ARG A 162 13.43 2.87 -17.30
CA ARG A 162 13.58 1.61 -16.58
C ARG A 162 12.37 1.30 -15.70
N ALA A 163 11.84 2.29 -15.01
CA ALA A 163 10.62 2.15 -14.21
C ALA A 163 9.43 1.76 -15.10
N ASP A 164 9.29 2.36 -16.29
CA ASP A 164 8.24 1.96 -17.23
C ASP A 164 8.43 0.50 -17.70
N ALA A 165 9.66 0.08 -18.01
CA ALA A 165 9.95 -1.30 -18.35
C ALA A 165 9.63 -2.27 -17.18
N MET A 166 9.98 -1.90 -15.95
CA MET A 166 9.66 -2.66 -14.74
C MET A 166 8.15 -2.79 -14.54
N LEU A 167 7.39 -1.70 -14.72
CA LEU A 167 5.93 -1.72 -14.60
C LEU A 167 5.26 -2.61 -15.66
N ARG A 168 5.83 -2.70 -16.87
CA ARG A 168 5.37 -3.67 -17.90
C ARG A 168 5.64 -5.12 -17.49
N GLU A 169 6.73 -5.39 -16.79
CA GLU A 169 7.00 -6.71 -16.24
C GLU A 169 6.06 -7.05 -15.08
N ALA A 170 5.72 -6.09 -14.21
CA ALA A 170 4.73 -6.25 -13.15
C ALA A 170 3.29 -6.47 -13.70
N ASP A 171 2.98 -5.87 -14.85
CA ASP A 171 1.68 -6.03 -15.52
C ASP A 171 1.43 -7.49 -15.95
N LYS A 172 2.48 -8.25 -16.25
CA LYS A 172 2.37 -9.69 -16.62
C LYS A 172 1.80 -10.55 -15.49
N ILE A 173 1.89 -10.10 -14.24
CA ILE A 173 1.30 -10.78 -13.07
C ILE A 173 0.12 -10.02 -12.48
N GLY A 174 -0.39 -8.99 -13.18
CA GLY A 174 -1.53 -8.19 -12.74
C GLY A 174 -1.24 -7.30 -11.53
N CYS A 175 0.02 -6.88 -11.34
CA CYS A 175 0.44 -6.06 -10.19
C CYS A 175 0.81 -4.62 -10.58
N ARG A 176 0.37 -4.13 -11.74
CA ARG A 176 0.56 -2.73 -12.15
C ARG A 176 -0.59 -1.88 -11.63
N GLU A 177 -0.51 -1.50 -10.36
CA GLU A 177 -1.51 -0.68 -9.68
C GLU A 177 -0.85 0.57 -9.06
N PHE A 178 -1.62 1.66 -8.92
CA PHE A 178 -1.29 2.90 -8.18
C PHE A 178 -0.11 3.78 -8.62
N VAL A 179 0.99 3.25 -9.18
CA VAL A 179 2.21 3.99 -9.54
C VAL A 179 2.40 4.18 -11.04
N THR A 180 2.85 5.37 -11.43
CA THR A 180 3.44 5.61 -12.75
C THR A 180 4.97 5.51 -12.69
N ALA A 181 5.62 5.42 -13.85
CA ALA A 181 7.08 5.38 -13.94
C ALA A 181 7.76 6.63 -13.34
N ASP A 182 7.10 7.80 -13.46
CA ASP A 182 7.58 9.05 -12.89
C ASP A 182 7.43 9.06 -11.36
N ASP A 183 6.35 8.49 -10.81
CA ASP A 183 6.16 8.37 -9.36
C ASP A 183 7.23 7.49 -8.69
N VAL A 184 7.58 6.37 -9.35
CA VAL A 184 8.66 5.48 -8.91
C VAL A 184 9.99 6.23 -8.95
N ALA A 185 10.34 6.83 -10.09
CA ALA A 185 11.61 7.54 -10.27
C ALA A 185 11.78 8.75 -9.33
N ARG A 186 10.68 9.38 -8.91
CA ARG A 186 10.68 10.47 -7.93
C ARG A 186 10.65 10.00 -6.48
N GLY A 187 10.53 8.69 -6.24
CA GLY A 187 10.50 8.13 -4.89
C GLY A 187 9.27 8.54 -4.10
N HIS A 188 8.09 8.63 -4.74
CA HIS A 188 6.87 9.05 -4.08
C HIS A 188 6.38 8.01 -3.06
N TYR A 189 6.76 8.19 -1.79
CA TYR A 189 6.54 7.26 -0.68
C TYR A 189 5.17 6.58 -0.67
N LYS A 190 4.09 7.37 -0.68
CA LYS A 190 2.73 6.82 -0.56
C LYS A 190 2.31 5.95 -1.75
N LEU A 191 2.84 6.23 -2.94
CA LEU A 191 2.47 5.49 -4.14
C LEU A 191 3.34 4.23 -4.25
N ASN A 192 4.64 4.32 -3.96
CA ASN A 192 5.54 3.15 -3.91
C ASN A 192 5.19 2.13 -2.81
N LEU A 193 4.48 2.58 -1.77
CA LEU A 193 3.99 1.72 -0.68
C LEU A 193 2.60 1.11 -0.98
N ALA A 194 1.85 1.69 -1.93
CA ALA A 194 0.49 1.26 -2.27
C ALA A 194 0.51 0.03 -3.18
#